data_AF-A0A929TQT6-F1
#
_entry.id   AF-A0A929TQT6-F1
#
_cell.length_a   1.000
_cell.length_b   1.000
_cell.length_c   1.000
_cell.angle_alpha   90.00
_cell.angle_beta   90.00
_cell.angle_gamma   90.00
#
_symmetry.space_group_name_H-M   'P 1'
#
loop_
_entity.id
_entity.type
_entity.pdbx_description
1 polymer ?
#
loop_
_entity_poly.entity_id
_entity_poly.type
_entity_poly.pdbx_seq_one_letter_code
_entity_poly.pdbx_strand_id
1 'polypeptide(L)' 'MKDILTQPWMVEMILTTTNMYNHGWDERNGGNVSLLLDSDSYGEYAN' A
#
# COMPACT_ATOMS: atom_id res chain seq x y z
N MET A 1 -10.79 -5.15 -16.14
CA MET A 1 -10.51 -4.96 -14.70
C MET A 1 -9.31 -4.04 -14.62
N LYS A 2 -9.41 -2.90 -13.92
CA LYS A 2 -8.23 -2.07 -13.65
C LYS A 2 -7.30 -2.86 -12.72
N ASP A 3 -5.99 -2.76 -12.89
CA ASP A 3 -5.03 -3.45 -12.02
C ASP A 3 -4.80 -2.61 -10.76
N ILE A 4 -5.18 -3.14 -9.59
CA ILE A 4 -5.05 -2.45 -8.30
C ILE A 4 -3.58 -2.25 -7.91
N LEU A 5 -2.68 -3.12 -8.36
CA LEU A 5 -1.24 -3.03 -8.06
C LEU A 5 -0.57 -1.85 -8.76
N THR A 6 -1.22 -1.29 -9.79
CA THR A 6 -0.72 -0.13 -10.54
C THR A 6 -1.26 1.20 -10.03
N GLN A 7 -2.17 1.21 -9.04
CA GLN A 7 -2.72 2.45 -8.50
C GLN A 7 -1.67 3.25 -7.73
N PRO A 8 -1.66 4.60 -7.83
CA PRO A 8 -0.65 5.43 -7.17
C PRO A 8 -0.49 5.16 -5.67
N TRP A 9 -1.60 5.07 -4.94
CA TRP A 9 -1.60 4.81 -3.50
C TRP A 9 -1.11 3.40 -3.15
N MET A 10 -1.34 2.41 -4.02
CA MET A 10 -0.85 1.04 -3.81
C MET A 10 0.65 0.95 -4.08
N VAL A 11 1.11 1.58 -5.16
CA VAL A 11 2.55 1.68 -5.48
C VAL A 11 3.29 2.38 -4.34
N GLU A 12 2.73 3.46 -3.79
CA GLU A 12 3.32 4.16 -2.64
C GLU A 12 3.37 3.28 -1.38
N MET A 13 2.32 2.53 -1.07
CA MET A 13 2.31 1.57 0.04
C MET A 13 3.40 0.51 -0.12
N ILE A 14 3.53 -0.08 -1.33
CA ILE A 14 4.55 -1.09 -1.65
C ILE A 14 5.96 -0.50 -1.45
N LEU A 15 6.23 0.69 -2.00
CA LEU A 15 7.53 1.34 -1.89
C LEU A 15 7.85 1.67 -0.43
N THR A 16 6.86 2.15 0.33
CA THR A 16 7.02 2.49 1.75
C THR A 16 7.39 1.25 2.57
N THR A 17 6.63 0.16 2.48
CA THR A 17 6.93 -1.07 3.24
C THR A 17 8.23 -1.72 2.78
N THR A 18 8.58 -1.59 1.50
CA THR A 18 9.87 -2.08 0.97
C THR A 18 11.04 -1.30 1.57
N ASN A 19 10.93 0.02 1.66
CA ASN A 19 11.97 0.86 2.26
C ASN A 19 12.09 0.60 3.77
N MET A 20 10.98 0.47 4.48
CA MET A 20 10.94 0.07 5.90
C MET A 20 11.70 -1.23 6.16
N TYR A 21 11.45 -2.26 5.34
CA TYR A 21 12.19 -3.52 5.41
C TYR A 21 13.68 -3.34 5.08
N ASN A 22 14.02 -2.61 4.01
CA ASN A 22 15.41 -2.37 3.60
C ASN A 22 16.22 -1.58 4.64
N HIS A 23 15.56 -0.75 5.44
CA HIS A 23 16.17 -0.04 6.56
C HIS A 23 16.29 -0.90 7.84
N GLY A 24 15.76 -2.12 7.85
CA GLY A 24 15.79 -3.04 8.99
C GLY A 24 14.82 -2.66 10.10
N TRP A 25 13.79 -1.86 9.82
CA TRP A 25 12.83 -1.39 10.82
C TRP A 25 11.72 -2.40 11.10
N ASP A 26 11.41 -3.25 10.11
CA ASP A 26 10.19 -4.07 10.08
C ASP A 26 10.51 -5.53 9.72
N GLU A 27 11.37 -6.17 10.51
CA GLU A 27 11.72 -7.58 10.34
C GLU A 27 10.53 -8.51 10.63
N ARG A 28 10.50 -9.67 9.96
CA ARG A 28 9.45 -10.70 10.08
C ARG A 28 8.07 -10.14 9.70
N ASN A 29 7.16 -10.04 10.66
CA ASN A 29 5.83 -9.45 10.52
C ASN A 29 5.69 -8.24 11.47
N GLY A 30 6.82 -7.67 11.90
CA GLY A 30 6.87 -6.42 12.62
C GLY A 30 6.41 -5.28 11.71
N GLY A 31 5.75 -4.29 12.30
CA GLY A 31 5.23 -3.15 11.56
C GLY A 31 3.75 -3.24 11.22
N ASN A 32 3.14 -2.07 11.10
CA ASN A 32 1.83 -1.91 10.49
C ASN A 32 1.79 -0.55 9.78
N VAL A 33 1.11 -0.53 8.64
CA VAL A 33 0.87 0.70 7.87
C VAL A 33 -0.60 0.70 7.48
N SER A 34 -1.29 1.80 7.76
CA SER A 34 -2.68 2.01 7.37
C SER A 34 -2.75 3.35 6.64
N LEU A 35 -3.41 3.34 5.47
CA LEU A 35 -3.63 4.53 4.65
C LEU A 35 -5.13 4.76 4.54
N LEU A 36 -5.59 5.93 4.96
CA LEU A 36 -6.97 6.36 4.74
C LEU A 36 -7.11 6.80 3.27
N LEU A 37 -7.93 6.09 2.52
CA LEU A 37 -8.22 6.41 1.11
C LEU A 37 -9.53 7.22 1.01
N ASP A 38 -9.58 8.07 -0.01
CA ASP A 38 -10.84 8.65 -0.45
C ASP A 38 -11.72 7.56 -1.07
N SER A 39 -13.03 7.58 -0.77
CA SER A 39 -14.00 6.66 -1.36
C SER A 39 -13.99 6.67 -2.89
N ASP A 40 -13.71 7.82 -3.50
CA ASP A 40 -13.65 7.96 -4.96
C ASP A 40 -12.42 7.25 -5.55
N SER A 41 -11.34 7.10 -4.76
CA SER A 41 -10.10 6.44 -5.18
C SER A 41 -10.17 4.91 -5.12
N TYR A 42 -11.10 4.37 -4.32
CA TYR A 42 -11.28 2.92 -4.12
C TYR A 42 -12.56 2.37 -4.75
N GLY A 43 -13.57 3.23 -4.99
CA GLY A 43 -14.91 2.82 -5.43
C GLY A 43 -14.95 2.00 -6.73
N GLU A 44 -13.94 2.13 -7.59
CA GLU A 44 -13.83 1.36 -8.84
C GLU A 44 -13.35 -0.09 -8.66
N TYR A 45 -12.85 -0.45 -7.47
CA TYR A 45 -12.29 -1.77 -7.14
C TYR A 45 -13.15 -2.56 -6.13
N ALA A 46 -14.20 -1.95 -5.60
CA ALA A 46 -15.05 -2.52 -4.55
C ALA A 46 -16.21 -3.41 -5.07
N ASN A 47 -16.23 -3.74 -6.37
CA ASN A 47 -17.33 -4.49 -7.04
C ASN A 47 -16.85 -5.80 -7.65
#